data_AF-A0A7S4NPP8-F1
#
_entry.id   AF-A0A7S4NPP8-F1
#
_cell.length_a   1.000
_cell.length_b   1.000
_cell.length_c   1.000
_cell.angle_alpha   90.00
_cell.angle_beta   90.00
_cell.angle_gamma   90.00
#
_symmetry.space_group_name_H-M   'P 1'
#
loop_
_entity.id
_entity.type
_entity.pdbx_description
1 polymer ?
#
loop_
_entity_poly.entity_id
_entity_poly.type
_entity_poly.pdbx_seq_one_letter_code
_entity_poly.pdbx_strand_id
1 'polypeptide(L)'
;MSNSLLWKDLDLASTEHYVSLKDAQSRWDWLRDRFSKELGNDEDRVKILVDLFYYTLQFGIDKSFTYDKLSALLSIIKQSHEESMNQFLPATTSFENFKDLLIRHCVNRPPYSVGLFTMQDSAMITDFVSKGYYRHYMLYKYAFTKKTELSFSTYYTYTKNPIDDLPAGFLQPLKLAQEENEKLKKSEEEASRNGTEDEKKVG
;
A
#
# COMPACT_ATOMS: atom_id res chain seq x y z
N MET A 1 24.94 -9.61 18.12
CA MET A 1 24.07 -9.32 19.28
C MET A 1 22.96 -10.35 19.29
N SER A 2 22.71 -10.99 20.43
CA SER A 2 21.71 -12.05 20.58
C SER A 2 20.30 -11.46 20.37
N ASN A 3 19.76 -11.59 19.16
CA ASN A 3 18.40 -11.16 18.81
C ASN A 3 17.39 -12.17 19.35
N SER A 4 17.35 -12.35 20.67
CA SER A 4 16.30 -13.16 21.30
C SER A 4 14.98 -12.40 21.13
N LEU A 5 14.06 -12.94 20.33
CA LEU A 5 12.70 -12.43 20.17
C LEU A 5 11.78 -12.82 21.34
N LEU A 6 12.34 -13.45 22.38
CA LEU A 6 11.63 -13.74 23.61
C LEU A 6 11.34 -12.43 24.36
N TRP A 7 10.08 -12.22 24.76
CA TRP A 7 9.63 -11.05 25.49
C TRP A 7 9.77 -9.70 24.77
N LYS A 8 9.98 -9.72 23.44
CA LYS A 8 10.17 -8.50 22.63
C LYS A 8 8.86 -7.70 22.51
N ASP A 9 7.78 -8.36 22.10
CA ASP A 9 6.51 -7.70 21.79
C ASP A 9 5.46 -7.85 22.92
N LEU A 10 5.45 -9.02 23.56
CA LEU A 10 4.63 -9.33 24.73
C LEU A 10 5.55 -9.64 25.90
N ASP A 11 5.37 -9.01 27.05
CA ASP A 11 6.02 -9.40 28.31
C ASP A 11 5.24 -10.52 29.03
N LEU A 12 5.79 -11.05 30.13
CA LEU A 12 5.18 -12.15 30.88
C LEU A 12 3.79 -11.77 31.40
N ALA A 13 3.68 -10.61 32.05
CA ALA A 13 2.42 -10.12 32.62
C ALA A 13 1.34 -9.92 31.54
N SER A 14 1.70 -9.37 30.38
CA SER A 14 0.79 -9.17 29.26
C SER A 14 0.35 -10.50 28.65
N THR A 15 1.24 -11.48 28.58
CA THR A 15 0.92 -12.82 28.05
C THR A 15 -0.02 -13.57 28.98
N GLU A 16 0.25 -13.53 30.29
CA GLU A 16 -0.64 -14.10 31.31
C GLU A 16 -2.01 -13.42 31.29
N HIS A 17 -2.03 -12.09 31.23
CA HIS A 17 -3.27 -11.33 31.11
C HIS A 17 -4.04 -11.74 29.85
N TYR A 18 -3.40 -11.82 28.68
CA TYR A 18 -4.04 -12.25 27.43
C TYR A 18 -4.64 -13.66 27.53
N VAL A 19 -3.92 -14.61 28.12
CA VAL A 19 -4.40 -15.99 28.30
C VAL A 19 -5.54 -16.08 29.31
N SER A 20 -5.61 -15.16 30.28
CA SER A 20 -6.71 -15.11 31.25
C SER A 20 -8.04 -14.65 30.63
N LEU A 21 -8.01 -13.95 29.50
CA LEU A 21 -9.19 -13.47 28.79
C LEU A 21 -9.91 -14.64 28.10
N LYS A 22 -11.17 -14.88 28.46
CA LYS A 22 -11.97 -15.99 27.90
C LYS A 22 -12.62 -15.62 26.57
N ASP A 23 -13.11 -14.39 26.46
CA ASP A 23 -13.89 -13.96 25.30
C ASP A 23 -12.99 -13.60 24.11
N ALA A 24 -13.41 -14.02 22.92
CA ALA A 24 -12.70 -13.71 21.67
C ALA A 24 -12.63 -12.19 21.44
N GLN A 25 -13.75 -11.50 21.66
CA GLN A 25 -13.83 -10.05 21.48
C GLN A 25 -12.89 -9.30 22.42
N SER A 26 -12.82 -9.69 23.70
CA SER A 26 -11.93 -9.05 24.67
C SER A 26 -10.45 -9.26 24.33
N ARG A 27 -10.08 -10.45 23.84
CA ARG A 27 -8.71 -10.73 23.36
C ARG A 27 -8.37 -9.88 22.14
N TRP A 28 -9.31 -9.77 21.22
CA TRP A 28 -9.18 -8.95 20.01
C TRP A 28 -9.00 -7.46 20.37
N ASP A 29 -9.87 -6.91 21.23
CA ASP A 29 -9.81 -5.50 21.63
C ASP A 29 -8.54 -5.19 22.42
N TRP A 30 -8.09 -6.12 23.26
CA TRP A 30 -6.83 -5.99 23.99
C TRP A 30 -5.63 -5.94 23.05
N LEU A 31 -5.59 -6.78 22.01
CA LEU A 31 -4.52 -6.77 21.00
C LEU A 31 -4.51 -5.45 20.22
N ARG A 32 -5.69 -4.94 19.84
CA ARG A 32 -5.82 -3.65 19.16
C ARG A 32 -5.25 -2.52 20.04
N ASP A 33 -5.62 -2.47 21.32
CA ASP A 33 -5.14 -1.44 22.24
C ASP A 33 -3.62 -1.53 22.45
N ARG A 34 -3.13 -2.75 22.69
CA ARG A 34 -1.70 -3.03 22.93
C ARG A 34 -0.80 -2.59 21.77
N PHE A 35 -1.22 -2.84 20.54
CA PHE A 35 -0.43 -2.55 19.34
C PHE A 35 -0.88 -1.27 18.60
N SER A 36 -1.77 -0.47 19.20
CA SER A 36 -2.38 0.73 18.60
C SER A 36 -1.36 1.71 18.00
N LYS A 37 -0.22 1.92 18.66
CA LYS A 37 0.84 2.84 18.19
C LYS A 37 1.57 2.33 16.94
N GLU A 38 1.62 1.02 16.73
CA GLU A 38 2.36 0.40 15.64
C GLU A 38 1.49 0.16 14.40
N LEU A 39 0.19 -0.09 14.62
CA LEU A 39 -0.77 -0.45 13.57
C LEU A 39 -1.16 0.74 12.67
N GLY A 40 -0.86 1.98 13.10
CA GLY A 40 -1.21 3.19 12.37
C GLY A 40 -2.71 3.54 12.44
N ASN A 41 -3.14 4.46 11.58
CA ASN A 41 -4.49 5.04 11.62
C ASN A 41 -5.51 4.38 10.68
N ASP A 42 -5.09 3.42 9.85
CA ASP A 42 -5.96 2.75 8.89
C ASP A 42 -6.69 1.58 9.59
N GLU A 43 -7.99 1.75 9.84
CA GLU A 43 -8.81 0.78 10.57
C GLU A 43 -8.81 -0.61 9.94
N ASP A 44 -8.75 -0.71 8.61
CA ASP A 44 -8.84 -2.00 7.94
C ASP A 44 -7.50 -2.74 8.02
N ARG A 45 -6.39 -2.02 7.91
CA ARG A 45 -5.05 -2.57 8.18
C ARG A 45 -4.90 -3.02 9.63
N VAL A 46 -5.39 -2.21 10.57
CA VAL A 46 -5.44 -2.54 11.99
C VAL A 46 -6.17 -3.86 12.19
N LYS A 47 -7.35 -4.03 11.57
CA LYS A 47 -8.13 -5.28 11.69
C LYS A 47 -7.36 -6.48 11.17
N ILE A 48 -6.77 -6.38 9.97
CA ILE A 48 -6.02 -7.48 9.34
C ILE A 48 -4.83 -7.93 10.21
N LEU A 49 -4.08 -6.98 10.80
CA LEU A 49 -2.94 -7.32 11.66
C LEU A 49 -3.35 -7.87 13.01
N VAL A 50 -4.40 -7.31 13.63
CA VAL A 50 -4.92 -7.82 14.91
C VAL A 50 -5.44 -9.25 14.71
N ASP A 51 -6.14 -9.54 13.61
CA ASP A 51 -6.56 -10.89 13.27
C ASP A 51 -5.37 -11.85 13.13
N LEU A 52 -4.30 -11.43 12.44
CA LEU A 52 -3.07 -12.22 12.33
C LEU A 52 -2.48 -12.56 13.70
N PHE A 53 -2.41 -11.58 14.61
CA PHE A 53 -1.89 -11.77 15.96
C PHE A 53 -2.81 -12.66 16.80
N TYR A 54 -4.11 -12.43 16.72
CA TYR A 54 -5.13 -13.22 17.41
C TYR A 54 -5.04 -14.70 17.03
N TYR A 55 -5.05 -15.02 15.73
CA TYR A 55 -4.97 -16.40 15.27
C TYR A 55 -3.63 -17.05 15.59
N THR A 56 -2.53 -16.29 15.59
CA THR A 56 -1.20 -16.77 15.99
C THR A 56 -1.18 -17.19 17.46
N LEU A 57 -1.71 -16.35 18.36
CA LEU A 57 -1.77 -16.66 19.78
C LEU A 57 -2.80 -17.76 20.07
N GLN A 58 -3.95 -17.75 19.40
CA GLN A 58 -4.95 -18.82 19.53
C GLN A 58 -4.37 -20.18 19.15
N PHE A 59 -3.63 -20.26 18.05
CA PHE A 59 -2.92 -21.48 17.66
C PHE A 59 -1.97 -21.98 18.76
N GLY A 60 -1.18 -21.08 19.35
CA GLY A 60 -0.27 -21.45 20.43
C GLY A 60 -1.00 -21.94 21.69
N ILE A 61 -2.13 -21.31 22.03
CA ILE A 61 -2.99 -21.73 23.15
C ILE A 61 -3.58 -23.12 22.87
N ASP A 62 -4.09 -23.37 21.65
CA ASP A 62 -4.66 -24.66 21.25
C ASP A 62 -3.61 -25.79 21.27
N LYS A 63 -2.33 -25.46 21.11
CA LYS A 63 -1.20 -26.39 21.23
C LYS A 63 -0.57 -26.43 22.61
N SER A 64 -1.18 -25.78 23.61
CA SER A 64 -0.69 -25.72 25.00
C SER A 64 0.75 -25.22 25.12
N PHE A 65 1.11 -24.20 24.33
CA PHE A 65 2.42 -23.58 24.41
C PHE A 65 2.61 -22.82 25.72
N THR A 66 3.85 -22.81 26.23
CA THR A 66 4.23 -21.99 27.40
C THR A 66 4.18 -20.51 27.05
N TYR A 67 4.11 -19.65 28.06
CA TYR A 67 4.08 -18.19 27.86
C TYR A 67 5.32 -17.69 27.09
N ASP A 68 6.49 -18.27 27.34
CA ASP A 68 7.71 -17.99 26.57
C ASP A 68 7.54 -18.30 25.08
N LYS A 69 6.98 -19.48 24.75
CA LYS A 69 6.73 -19.90 23.37
C LYS A 69 5.69 -19.01 22.69
N LEU A 70 4.64 -18.60 23.41
CA LEU A 70 3.61 -17.69 22.88
C LEU A 70 4.18 -16.32 22.52
N SER A 71 4.93 -15.72 23.45
CA SER A 71 5.59 -14.43 23.23
C SER A 71 6.58 -14.50 22.04
N ALA A 72 7.42 -15.53 22.01
CA ALA A 72 8.38 -15.72 20.92
C ALA A 72 7.68 -15.98 19.57
N LEU A 73 6.61 -16.79 19.54
CA LEU A 73 5.88 -17.09 18.32
C LEU A 73 5.27 -15.83 17.70
N LEU A 74 4.60 -15.00 18.51
CA LEU A 74 4.04 -13.74 18.03
C LEU A 74 5.14 -12.84 17.46
N SER A 75 6.25 -12.72 18.18
CA SER A 75 7.37 -11.86 17.79
C SER A 75 8.02 -12.32 16.48
N ILE A 76 8.15 -13.63 16.25
CA ILE A 76 8.65 -14.20 14.99
C ILE A 76 7.71 -13.84 13.82
N ILE A 77 6.40 -14.00 13.99
CA ILE A 77 5.42 -13.71 12.93
C ILE A 77 5.36 -12.22 12.62
N LYS A 78 5.32 -11.38 13.66
CA LYS A 78 5.33 -9.93 13.52
C LYS A 78 6.58 -9.47 12.78
N GLN A 79 7.77 -9.91 13.20
CA GLN A 79 9.02 -9.54 12.53
C GLN A 79 9.07 -10.04 11.08
N SER A 80 8.62 -11.27 10.82
CA SER A 80 8.55 -11.82 9.45
C SER A 80 7.63 -11.00 8.56
N HIS A 81 6.51 -10.53 9.10
CA HIS A 81 5.57 -9.65 8.40
C HIS A 81 6.19 -8.28 8.13
N GLU A 82 6.76 -7.62 9.14
CA GLU A 82 7.37 -6.29 8.99
C GLU A 82 8.52 -6.29 7.98
N GLU A 83 9.45 -7.25 8.07
CA GLU A 83 10.56 -7.37 7.13
C GLU A 83 10.06 -7.60 5.70
N SER A 84 9.07 -8.48 5.55
CA SER A 84 8.45 -8.81 4.28
C SER A 84 7.79 -7.60 3.60
N MET A 85 6.99 -6.83 4.34
CA MET A 85 6.27 -5.68 3.80
C MET A 85 7.20 -4.49 3.54
N ASN A 86 8.16 -4.23 4.45
CA ASN A 86 9.09 -3.11 4.32
C ASN A 86 10.09 -3.29 3.17
N GLN A 87 10.51 -4.52 2.89
CA GLN A 87 11.47 -4.83 1.84
C GLN A 87 10.81 -5.33 0.54
N PHE A 88 9.48 -5.33 0.47
CA PHE A 88 8.70 -5.80 -0.69
C PHE A 88 9.04 -7.23 -1.13
N LEU A 89 9.32 -8.12 -0.16
CA LEU A 89 9.82 -9.46 -0.46
C LEU A 89 8.76 -10.32 -1.18
N PRO A 90 9.20 -11.21 -2.09
CA PRO A 90 8.36 -12.32 -2.55
C PRO A 90 8.00 -13.26 -1.39
N ALA A 91 6.86 -13.96 -1.51
CA ALA A 91 6.39 -14.91 -0.49
C ALA A 91 7.43 -16.01 -0.19
N THR A 92 8.13 -16.49 -1.22
CA THR A 92 9.18 -17.51 -1.09
C THR A 92 10.34 -17.03 -0.23
N THR A 93 10.89 -15.86 -0.52
CA THR A 93 11.99 -15.26 0.26
C THR A 93 11.56 -14.92 1.68
N SER A 94 10.34 -14.39 1.87
CA SER A 94 9.81 -14.16 3.21
C SER A 94 9.68 -15.47 4.00
N PHE A 95 9.25 -16.56 3.37
CA PHE A 95 9.13 -17.87 4.01
C PHE A 95 10.48 -18.47 4.41
N GLU A 96 11.52 -18.27 3.59
CA GLU A 96 12.89 -18.64 3.94
C GLU A 96 13.39 -17.85 5.16
N ASN A 97 13.17 -16.53 5.18
CA ASN A 97 13.52 -15.69 6.34
C ASN A 97 12.78 -16.13 7.60
N PHE A 98 11.49 -16.44 7.48
CA PHE A 98 10.68 -16.96 8.60
C PHE A 98 11.24 -18.29 9.13
N LYS A 99 11.62 -19.23 8.25
CA LYS A 99 12.24 -20.49 8.65
C LYS A 99 13.56 -20.26 9.38
N ASP A 100 14.39 -19.35 8.89
CA ASP A 100 15.64 -18.99 9.54
C ASP A 100 15.43 -18.42 10.94
N LEU A 101 14.42 -17.54 11.10
CA LEU A 101 14.01 -17.03 12.41
C LEU A 101 13.52 -18.17 13.33
N LEU A 102 12.65 -19.04 12.84
CA LEU A 102 12.12 -20.16 13.61
C LEU A 102 13.22 -21.11 14.08
N ILE A 103 14.14 -21.51 13.20
CA ILE A 103 15.25 -22.42 13.51
C ILE A 103 16.16 -21.83 14.59
N ARG A 104 16.43 -20.52 14.54
CA ARG A 104 17.21 -19.83 15.59
C ARG A 104 16.57 -19.94 16.97
N HIS A 105 15.24 -20.04 17.06
CA HIS A 105 14.52 -20.25 18.32
C HIS A 105 14.26 -21.72 18.67
N CYS A 106 14.62 -22.66 17.77
CA CYS A 106 14.56 -24.10 18.05
C CYS A 106 15.90 -24.63 18.60
N VAL A 107 17.03 -24.12 18.10
CA VAL A 107 18.35 -24.62 18.46
C VAL A 107 18.84 -23.93 19.73
N ASN A 108 19.17 -24.69 20.77
CA ASN A 108 19.80 -24.16 21.98
C ASN A 108 21.32 -23.94 21.73
N ARG A 109 21.76 -22.69 21.58
CA ARG A 109 23.19 -22.31 21.53
C ARG A 109 23.40 -21.07 22.38
N PRO A 110 23.61 -21.21 23.70
CA PRO A 110 24.05 -20.10 24.53
C PRO A 110 25.37 -19.52 23.97
N PRO A 111 25.54 -18.19 23.85
CA PRO A 111 24.69 -17.07 24.29
C PRO A 111 23.66 -16.54 23.27
N TYR A 112 23.50 -17.17 22.10
CA TYR A 112 22.80 -16.60 20.94
C TYR A 112 21.35 -17.06 20.78
N SER A 113 21.00 -18.26 21.26
CA SER A 113 19.66 -18.80 21.10
C SER A 113 19.19 -19.61 22.30
N VAL A 114 17.95 -19.35 22.71
CA VAL A 114 17.21 -20.14 23.68
C VAL A 114 16.42 -21.18 22.88
N GLY A 115 16.69 -22.47 23.11
CA GLY A 115 15.98 -23.57 22.46
C GLY A 115 14.55 -23.69 22.98
N LEU A 116 13.69 -22.75 22.59
CA LEU A 116 12.31 -22.62 23.05
C LEU A 116 11.40 -23.65 22.38
N PHE A 117 11.57 -23.85 21.08
CA PHE A 117 10.72 -24.73 20.29
C PHE A 117 11.38 -26.09 20.09
N THR A 118 10.59 -27.16 20.25
CA THR A 118 11.02 -28.50 19.85
C THR A 118 10.92 -28.67 18.33
N MET A 119 11.55 -29.71 17.79
CA MET A 119 11.41 -30.05 16.36
C MET A 119 9.94 -30.26 15.97
N GLN A 120 9.15 -30.90 16.84
CA GLN A 120 7.73 -31.11 16.62
C GLN A 120 6.95 -29.77 16.60
N ASP A 121 7.25 -28.87 17.54
CA ASP A 121 6.65 -27.54 17.57
C ASP A 121 6.95 -26.78 16.27
N SER A 122 8.20 -26.83 15.80
CA SER A 122 8.62 -26.14 14.58
C SER A 122 7.87 -26.62 13.34
N ALA A 123 7.59 -27.92 13.24
CA ALA A 123 6.83 -28.49 12.13
C ALA A 123 5.36 -28.04 12.19
N MET A 124 4.75 -28.06 13.37
CA MET A 124 3.37 -27.59 13.57
C MET A 124 3.21 -26.11 13.27
N ILE A 125 4.16 -25.28 13.74
CA ILE A 125 4.20 -23.84 13.47
C ILE A 125 4.35 -23.61 11.96
N THR A 126 5.28 -24.30 11.30
CA THR A 126 5.51 -24.13 9.86
C THR A 126 4.25 -24.47 9.04
N ASP A 127 3.55 -25.56 9.39
CA ASP A 127 2.30 -25.94 8.73
C ASP A 127 1.19 -24.89 8.93
N PHE A 128 1.02 -24.40 10.17
CA PHE A 128 0.07 -23.35 10.51
C PHE A 128 0.33 -22.07 9.71
N VAL A 129 1.58 -21.56 9.73
CA VAL A 129 1.95 -20.31 9.08
C VAL A 129 1.86 -20.45 7.56
N SER A 130 2.18 -21.62 7.00
CA SER A 130 2.04 -21.88 5.57
C SER A 130 0.57 -21.84 5.12
N LYS A 131 -0.32 -22.49 5.88
CA LYS A 131 -1.76 -22.58 5.55
C LYS A 131 -2.55 -21.32 5.86
N GLY A 132 -2.13 -20.54 6.86
CA GLY A 132 -2.76 -19.28 7.25
C GLY A 132 -2.09 -18.09 6.58
N TYR A 133 -0.92 -17.69 7.08
CA TYR A 133 -0.25 -16.46 6.66
C TYR A 133 0.20 -16.49 5.19
N TYR A 134 1.02 -17.48 4.79
CA TYR A 134 1.60 -17.50 3.43
C TYR A 134 0.58 -17.84 2.33
N ARG A 135 -0.45 -18.64 2.64
CA ARG A 135 -1.58 -18.87 1.73
C ARG A 135 -2.27 -17.57 1.35
N HIS A 136 -2.36 -16.63 2.28
CA HIS A 136 -3.00 -15.32 2.10
C HIS A 136 -1.97 -14.18 1.97
N TYR A 137 -0.72 -14.48 1.58
CA TYR A 137 0.36 -13.48 1.53
C TYR A 137 0.05 -12.28 0.65
N MET A 138 -0.67 -12.48 -0.46
CA MET A 138 -1.05 -11.39 -1.37
C MET A 138 -2.01 -10.38 -0.73
N LEU A 139 -2.85 -10.81 0.22
CA LEU A 139 -3.68 -9.90 1.01
C LEU A 139 -2.81 -8.94 1.82
N TYR A 140 -1.86 -9.48 2.57
CA TYR A 140 -0.94 -8.68 3.37
C TYR A 140 -0.09 -7.77 2.47
N LYS A 141 0.46 -8.32 1.39
CA LYS A 141 1.23 -7.53 0.42
C LYS A 141 0.39 -6.37 -0.11
N TYR A 142 -0.84 -6.58 -0.52
CA TYR A 142 -1.70 -5.52 -1.01
C TYR A 142 -2.03 -4.45 0.05
N ALA A 143 -2.34 -4.86 1.27
CA ALA A 143 -2.74 -3.96 2.35
C ALA A 143 -1.58 -3.12 2.91
N PHE A 144 -0.38 -3.71 3.04
CA PHE A 144 0.74 -3.10 3.78
C PHE A 144 1.89 -2.60 2.89
N THR A 145 1.88 -2.91 1.59
CA THR A 145 2.83 -2.31 0.63
C THR A 145 2.56 -0.81 0.52
N LYS A 146 3.58 0.02 0.73
CA LYS A 146 3.49 1.46 0.51
C LYS A 146 3.16 1.74 -0.96
N LYS A 147 2.01 2.35 -1.23
CA LYS A 147 1.64 2.80 -2.57
C LYS A 147 2.61 3.89 -3.01
N THR A 148 3.32 3.68 -4.11
CA THR A 148 4.12 4.71 -4.76
C THR A 148 3.36 5.14 -6.00
N GLU A 149 2.74 6.31 -5.94
CA GLU A 149 2.04 6.89 -7.09
C GLU A 149 3.03 7.74 -7.89
N LEU A 150 3.19 7.43 -9.17
CA LEU A 150 4.01 8.20 -10.09
C LEU A 150 3.12 9.16 -10.84
N SER A 151 3.20 10.45 -10.50
CA SER A 151 2.49 11.51 -11.20
C SER A 151 3.39 12.11 -12.28
N PHE A 152 2.98 12.02 -13.54
CA PHE A 152 3.64 12.69 -14.65
C PHE A 152 2.85 13.95 -15.02
N SER A 153 3.57 15.05 -15.20
CA SER A 153 3.03 16.28 -15.78
C SER A 153 3.84 16.61 -17.02
N THR A 154 3.17 16.66 -18.17
CA THR A 154 3.76 17.10 -19.42
C THR A 154 3.42 18.57 -19.61
N TYR A 155 4.43 19.43 -19.68
CA TYR A 155 4.27 20.83 -20.05
C TYR A 155 4.94 21.06 -21.41
N TYR A 156 4.20 21.68 -22.33
CA TYR A 156 4.74 22.09 -23.62
C TYR A 156 5.59 23.34 -23.44
N THR A 157 6.92 23.21 -23.54
CA THR A 157 7.82 24.36 -23.61
C THR A 157 7.89 24.85 -25.06
N TYR A 158 6.88 25.62 -25.51
CA TYR A 158 7.09 26.50 -26.66
C TYR A 158 7.97 27.66 -26.19
N THR A 159 9.29 27.52 -26.28
CA THR A 159 10.24 28.60 -25.95
C THR A 159 10.38 29.62 -27.08
N LYS A 160 9.72 29.40 -28.21
CA LYS A 160 9.59 30.35 -29.31
C LYS A 160 8.14 30.38 -29.75
N ASN A 161 7.58 31.57 -29.98
CA ASN A 161 6.32 31.63 -30.70
C ASN A 161 6.55 30.98 -32.06
N PRO A 162 5.70 30.04 -32.51
CA PRO A 162 5.82 29.43 -33.85
C PRO A 162 5.81 30.46 -34.98
N ILE A 163 5.40 31.69 -34.68
CA ILE A 163 5.32 32.83 -35.58
C ILE A 163 6.68 33.49 -35.80
N ASP A 164 7.59 33.45 -34.82
CA ASP A 164 8.87 34.17 -34.87
C ASP A 164 9.88 33.49 -35.81
N ASP A 165 9.76 32.18 -36.03
CA ASP A 165 10.61 31.40 -36.96
C ASP A 165 9.98 31.28 -38.37
N LEU A 166 8.86 31.97 -38.66
CA LEU A 166 8.24 31.94 -39.98
C LEU A 166 9.03 32.83 -40.98
N PRO A 167 9.26 32.36 -42.22
CA PRO A 167 9.84 33.19 -43.27
C PRO A 167 9.03 34.48 -43.47
N ALA A 168 9.72 35.61 -43.67
CA ALA A 168 9.08 36.87 -44.00
C ALA A 168 8.16 36.69 -45.22
N GLY A 169 6.86 36.89 -45.02
CA GLY A 169 5.85 36.72 -46.06
C GLY A 169 5.00 35.45 -45.98
N PHE A 170 5.31 34.49 -45.10
CA PHE A 170 4.55 33.24 -44.97
C PHE A 170 3.05 33.46 -44.70
N LEU A 171 2.70 34.52 -43.97
CA LEU A 171 1.31 34.87 -43.63
C LEU A 171 0.65 35.82 -44.65
N GLN A 172 1.33 36.24 -45.72
CA GLN A 172 0.75 37.14 -46.73
C GLN A 172 -0.51 36.56 -47.41
N PRO A 173 -0.55 35.28 -47.82
CA PRO A 173 -1.75 34.71 -48.44
C PRO A 173 -2.96 34.73 -47.49
N LEU A 174 -2.74 34.47 -46.20
CA LEU A 174 -3.80 34.49 -45.19
C LEU A 174 -4.34 35.92 -44.98
N LYS A 175 -3.46 36.92 -44.92
CA LYS A 175 -3.87 38.33 -44.78
C LYS A 175 -4.67 38.81 -45.97
N LEU A 176 -4.25 38.47 -47.19
CA LEU A 176 -4.97 38.81 -48.42
C LEU A 176 -6.36 38.17 -48.44
N ALA A 177 -6.47 36.90 -48.05
CA ALA A 177 -7.75 36.20 -47.97
C ALA A 177 -8.68 36.79 -46.90
N GLN A 178 -8.13 37.29 -45.78
CA GLN A 178 -8.93 37.96 -44.74
C GLN A 178 -9.47 39.30 -45.23
N GLU A 179 -8.64 40.12 -45.88
CA GLU A 179 -9.06 41.40 -46.47
C GLU A 179 -10.11 41.22 -47.57
N GLU A 180 -9.97 40.18 -48.40
CA GLU A 180 -10.95 39.84 -49.44
C GLU A 180 -12.29 39.43 -48.82
N ASN A 181 -12.29 38.60 -47.78
CA ASN A 181 -13.50 38.24 -47.04
C ASN A 181 -14.17 39.44 -46.34
N GLU A 182 -13.40 40.38 -45.81
CA GLU A 182 -13.96 41.61 -45.22
C GLU A 182 -14.59 42.53 -46.28
N LYS A 183 -13.98 42.63 -47.47
CA LYS A 183 -14.55 43.39 -48.59
C LYS A 183 -15.84 42.75 -49.09
N LEU A 184 -15.87 41.42 -49.22
CA LEU A 184 -17.06 40.68 -49.60
C LEU A 184 -18.21 40.91 -48.60
N LYS A 185 -17.94 40.79 -47.30
CA LYS A 185 -18.95 41.06 -46.26
C LYS A 185 -19.48 42.49 -46.29
N LYS A 186 -18.61 43.49 -46.49
CA LYS A 186 -19.06 44.89 -46.64
C LYS A 186 -19.92 45.10 -47.88
N SER A 187 -19.57 44.47 -48.99
CA SER A 187 -20.37 44.56 -50.22
C SER A 187 -21.73 43.85 -50.11
N GLU A 188 -21.80 42.73 -49.39
CA GLU A 188 -23.05 42.03 -49.09
C GLU A 188 -23.94 42.84 -48.15
N GLU A 189 -23.36 43.48 -47.13
CA GLU A 189 -24.10 44.39 -46.23
C GLU A 189 -24.63 45.62 -46.97
N GLU A 190 -23.87 46.22 -47.88
CA GLU A 190 -24.31 47.36 -48.69
C GLU A 190 -25.40 46.97 -49.70
N ALA A 191 -25.30 45.79 -50.33
CA ALA A 191 -26.33 45.25 -51.21
C ALA A 191 -27.65 44.96 -50.47
N SER A 192 -27.58 44.46 -49.23
CA SER A 192 -28.76 44.23 -48.39
C SER A 192 -29.46 45.52 -47.92
N ARG A 193 -28.71 46.62 -47.78
CA ARG A 193 -29.26 47.95 -47.46
C ARG A 193 -29.90 48.62 -48.68
N ASN A 194 -29.31 48.49 -49.87
CA ASN A 194 -29.91 49.06 -51.09
C ASN A 194 -31.16 48.29 -51.56
N GLY A 195 -31.19 46.96 -51.39
CA GLY A 195 -32.38 46.15 -51.73
C GLY A 195 -33.61 46.45 -50.86
N THR A 196 -33.44 46.99 -49.66
CA THR A 196 -34.54 47.41 -48.77
C THR A 196 -35.05 48.83 -49.04
N GLU A 197 -34.28 49.66 -49.77
CA GLU A 197 -34.72 51.00 -50.20
C GLU A 197 -35.53 50.96 -51.50
N ASP A 198 -35.23 50.01 -52.41
CA ASP A 198 -35.98 49.85 -53.67
C ASP A 198 -37.36 49.21 -53.48
N GLU A 199 -37.57 48.36 -52.46
CA GLU A 199 -38.91 47.83 -52.12
C GLU A 199 -39.84 48.90 -51.51
N LYS A 200 -39.33 50.02 -51.01
CA LYS A 200 -40.14 51.12 -50.45
C LYS A 200 -40.60 52.16 -51.47
N LYS A 201 -40.18 52.08 -52.74
CA LYS A 201 -40.56 53.02 -53.81
C LYS A 201 -41.57 52.46 -54.83
N VAL A 202 -42.05 51.23 -54.66
CA VAL A 202 -43.08 50.61 -55.53
C VAL A 202 -44.36 50.25 -54.74
N GLY A 203 -44.62 50.96 -53.63
CA GLY A 203 -45.86 50.88 -52.85
C GLY A 203 -46.72 52.12 -53.02
#